data_AF-A0AA41QI11-F1
#
_entry.id   AF-A0AA41QI11-F1
#
_cell.length_a   1.000
_cell.length_b   1.000
_cell.length_c   1.000
_cell.angle_alpha   90.00
_cell.angle_beta   90.00
_cell.angle_gamma   90.00
#
_symmetry.space_group_name_H-M   'P 1'
#
loop_
_entity.id
_entity.type
_entity.pdbx_description
1 polymer ?
#
loop_
_entity_poly.entity_id
_entity_poly.type
_entity_poly.pdbx_seq_one_letter_code
_entity_poly.pdbx_strand_id
1 'polypeptide(L)'
;MEPLIALVVVTSALLVAGAAGVARLRPWPVALRGGLAVMFLMTGGAHFIGLRQELIDMVPPALPNPGVLVTVTGVLELAGAVGLLLRRTVPWAAAGLTALLVVMFPANVYYALEGVGVPWYDELLPRTLMQLIFLAATGAVLAWYLRGARPRPARD
;
A
#
# COMPACT_ATOMS: atom_id res chain seq x y z
N MET A 1 -7.85 10.02 3.39
CA MET A 1 -7.32 10.58 2.12
C MET A 1 -5.80 10.72 2.12
N GLU A 2 -5.16 11.03 3.26
CA GLU A 2 -3.70 11.23 3.36
C GLU A 2 -2.82 10.19 2.64
N PRO A 3 -3.06 8.86 2.76
CA PRO A 3 -2.21 7.88 2.10
C PRO A 3 -2.27 7.97 0.56
N LEU A 4 -3.45 8.27 0.00
CA LEU A 4 -3.63 8.45 -1.44
C LEU A 4 -2.87 9.70 -1.94
N ILE A 5 -2.95 10.79 -1.18
CA ILE A 5 -2.21 12.02 -1.49
C ILE A 5 -0.71 11.73 -1.51
N ALA A 6 -0.19 11.05 -0.48
CA ALA A 6 1.22 10.68 -0.39
C ALA A 6 1.66 9.81 -1.59
N LEU A 7 0.87 8.78 -1.94
CA LEU A 7 1.13 7.94 -3.10
C LEU A 7 1.24 8.76 -4.39
N VAL A 8 0.26 9.62 -4.66
CA VAL A 8 0.19 10.42 -5.89
C VAL A 8 1.31 11.45 -5.94
N VAL A 9 1.48 12.25 -4.88
CA VAL A 9 2.46 13.34 -4.83
C VAL A 9 3.88 12.80 -4.98
N VAL A 10 4.24 11.78 -4.22
CA VAL A 10 5.60 11.21 -4.26
C VAL A 10 5.85 10.51 -5.60
N THR A 11 4.89 9.77 -6.12
CA THR A 11 5.03 9.12 -7.44
C THR A 11 5.23 10.17 -8.53
N SER A 12 4.39 11.22 -8.56
CA SER A 12 4.50 12.31 -9.53
C SER A 12 5.82 13.05 -9.42
N ALA A 13 6.27 13.38 -8.21
CA ALA A 13 7.55 14.05 -7.98
C ALA A 13 8.73 13.21 -8.52
N LEU A 14 8.74 11.90 -8.26
CA LEU A 14 9.79 11.00 -8.75
C LEU A 14 9.74 10.82 -10.27
N LEU A 15 8.55 10.79 -10.88
CA LEU A 15 8.39 10.77 -12.33
C LEU A 15 8.93 12.05 -12.97
N VAL A 16 8.60 13.22 -12.41
CA VAL A 16 9.10 14.52 -12.87
C VAL A 16 10.62 14.59 -12.75
N ALA A 17 11.20 14.14 -11.64
CA ALA A 17 12.65 14.07 -11.48
C ALA A 17 13.31 13.12 -12.50
N GLY A 18 12.68 11.98 -12.80
CA GLY A 18 13.13 11.07 -13.86
C GLY A 18 13.12 11.71 -15.25
N ALA A 19 12.07 12.47 -15.56
CA ALA A 19 11.94 13.22 -16.81
C ALA A 19 12.95 14.38 -16.90
N ALA A 20 13.22 15.06 -15.77
CA ALA A 20 14.18 16.17 -15.66
C ALA A 20 15.65 15.74 -15.71
N GLY A 21 15.97 14.45 -15.84
CA GLY A 21 17.32 13.96 -16.11
C GLY A 21 17.88 12.96 -15.11
N VAL A 22 17.17 12.63 -14.03
CA VAL A 22 17.64 11.62 -13.05
C VAL A 22 17.43 10.21 -13.61
N ALA A 23 18.41 9.69 -14.35
CA ALA A 23 18.31 8.42 -15.08
C ALA A 23 17.84 7.23 -14.23
N ARG A 24 18.22 7.19 -12.94
CA ARG A 24 17.81 6.12 -12.00
C ARG A 24 16.31 6.10 -11.69
N LEU A 25 15.62 7.24 -11.83
CA LEU A 25 14.18 7.38 -11.54
C LEU A 25 13.29 7.25 -12.78
N ARG A 26 13.88 7.20 -13.98
CA ARG A 26 13.13 7.09 -15.25
C ARG A 26 12.17 5.90 -15.34
N PRO A 27 12.50 4.70 -14.82
CA PRO A 27 11.55 3.60 -14.89
C PRO A 27 10.35 3.91 -13.98
N TRP A 28 9.14 3.95 -14.56
CA TRP A 28 7.90 4.20 -13.81
C TRP A 28 7.71 3.32 -12.56
N PRO A 29 8.14 2.04 -12.49
CA PRO A 29 7.99 1.25 -11.27
C PRO A 29 8.84 1.78 -10.12
N VAL A 30 9.97 2.46 -10.40
CA VAL A 30 10.82 3.06 -9.36
C VAL A 30 10.07 4.20 -8.68
N ALA A 31 9.43 5.08 -9.45
CA ALA A 31 8.62 6.16 -8.91
C ALA A 31 7.42 5.63 -8.11
N LEU A 32 6.69 4.65 -8.65
CA LEU A 32 5.53 4.06 -7.98
C LEU A 32 5.93 3.33 -6.68
N ARG A 33 7.07 2.63 -6.67
CA ARG A 33 7.62 2.01 -5.44
C ARG A 33 7.93 3.05 -4.38
N GLY A 34 8.47 4.21 -4.77
CA GLY A 34 8.72 5.31 -3.84
C GLY A 34 7.42 5.84 -3.23
N GLY A 35 6.39 6.07 -4.06
CA GLY A 35 5.08 6.51 -3.57
C GLY A 35 4.42 5.48 -2.65
N LEU A 36 4.42 4.21 -3.03
CA LEU A 36 3.91 3.12 -2.19
C LEU A 36 4.69 2.99 -0.87
N ALA A 37 6.02 3.15 -0.90
CA ALA A 37 6.82 3.07 0.32
C ALA A 37 6.45 4.21 1.30
N VAL A 38 6.33 5.45 0.83
CA VAL A 38 5.91 6.57 1.69
C VAL A 38 4.49 6.36 2.21
N MET A 39 3.56 5.95 1.35
CA MET A 39 2.18 5.64 1.73
C MET A 39 2.12 4.59 2.85
N PHE A 40 2.81 3.45 2.69
CA PHE A 40 2.82 2.37 3.69
C PHE A 40 3.64 2.70 4.95
N LEU A 41 4.63 3.61 4.87
CA LEU A 41 5.26 4.15 6.08
C LEU A 41 4.28 5.01 6.88
N MET A 42 3.41 5.78 6.22
CA MET A 42 2.37 6.56 6.89
C MET A 42 1.29 5.65 7.50
N THR A 43 0.73 4.71 6.75
CA THR A 43 -0.30 3.79 7.28
C THR A 43 0.28 2.85 8.33
N GLY A 44 1.46 2.28 8.09
CA GLY A 44 2.16 1.43 9.06
C GLY A 44 2.53 2.19 10.33
N GLY A 45 2.94 3.46 10.21
CA GLY A 45 3.23 4.33 11.34
C GLY A 45 2.00 4.62 12.22
N ALA A 46 0.81 4.77 11.61
CA ALA A 46 -0.44 5.03 12.32
C ALA A 46 -0.80 3.94 13.35
N HIS A 47 -0.34 2.71 13.13
CA HIS A 47 -0.51 1.59 14.06
C HIS A 47 0.21 1.79 15.40
N PHE A 48 1.23 2.65 15.43
CA PHE A 48 2.09 2.88 16.59
C PHE A 48 2.05 4.33 17.08
N ILE A 49 1.61 5.27 16.25
CA ILE A 49 1.68 6.70 16.51
C ILE A 49 0.30 7.33 16.31
N GLY A 50 -0.29 7.82 17.40
CA GLY A 50 -1.49 8.67 17.39
C GLY A 50 -2.83 7.96 17.12
N LEU A 51 -2.87 7.01 16.18
CA LEU A 51 -4.12 6.45 15.64
C LEU A 51 -4.39 4.99 16.02
N ARG A 52 -3.60 4.43 16.94
CA ARG A 52 -3.70 3.01 17.29
C ARG A 52 -5.07 2.58 17.80
N GLN A 53 -5.72 3.39 18.64
CA GLN A 53 -7.03 3.04 19.18
C GLN A 53 -8.12 3.08 18.10
N GLU A 54 -8.10 4.10 17.24
CA GLU A 54 -9.02 4.19 16.10
C GLU A 54 -8.88 2.96 15.19
N LEU A 55 -7.66 2.50 14.91
CA LEU A 55 -7.43 1.28 14.11
C LEU A 55 -7.92 0.01 14.80
N ILE A 56 -7.90 -0.05 16.14
CA ILE A 56 -8.46 -1.16 16.91
C ILE A 56 -9.99 -1.16 16.81
N ASP A 57 -10.60 0.01 16.90
CA ASP A 57 -12.05 0.18 16.80
C ASP A 57 -12.59 -0.14 15.40
N MET A 58 -11.73 -0.06 14.36
CA MET A 58 -12.05 -0.52 13.00
C MET A 58 -12.11 -2.05 12.88
N VAL A 59 -11.56 -2.83 13.82
CA VAL A 59 -11.50 -4.29 13.72
C VAL A 59 -12.87 -4.90 14.03
N PRO A 60 -13.44 -5.74 13.14
CA PRO A 60 -14.69 -6.43 13.40
C PRO A 60 -14.66 -7.25 14.71
N PRO A 61 -15.74 -7.23 15.52
CA PRO A 61 -15.79 -7.94 16.81
C PRO A 61 -15.71 -9.46 16.67
N ALA A 62 -15.95 -10.00 15.47
CA ALA A 62 -15.76 -11.42 15.16
C ALA A 62 -14.29 -11.86 15.16
N LEU A 63 -13.33 -10.93 15.08
CA LEU A 63 -11.91 -11.22 15.08
C LEU A 63 -11.32 -11.14 16.51
N PRO A 64 -10.54 -12.14 16.94
CA PRO A 64 -9.94 -12.14 18.26
C PRO A 64 -8.75 -11.17 18.33
N ASN A 65 -8.53 -10.60 19.51
CA ASN A 65 -7.36 -9.78 19.84
C ASN A 65 -7.06 -8.63 18.85
N PRO A 66 -7.99 -7.66 18.66
CA PRO A 66 -7.82 -6.52 17.74
C PRO A 66 -6.46 -5.81 17.86
N GLY A 67 -5.97 -5.57 19.08
CA GLY A 67 -4.70 -4.91 19.32
C GLY A 67 -3.48 -5.66 18.79
N VAL A 68 -3.52 -7.00 18.78
CA VAL A 68 -2.46 -7.84 18.19
C VAL A 68 -2.54 -7.78 16.68
N LEU A 69 -3.75 -7.88 16.11
CA LEU A 69 -3.95 -7.78 14.66
C LEU A 69 -3.42 -6.47 14.11
N VAL A 70 -3.80 -5.34 14.71
CA VAL A 70 -3.28 -3.99 14.39
C VAL A 70 -1.76 -3.96 14.52
N THR A 71 -1.18 -4.55 15.55
CA THR A 71 0.29 -4.57 15.69
C THR A 71 0.97 -5.35 14.56
N VAL A 72 0.43 -6.53 14.22
CA VAL A 72 0.96 -7.39 13.15
C VAL A 72 0.82 -6.71 11.79
N THR A 73 -0.35 -6.16 11.46
CA THR A 73 -0.57 -5.44 10.19
C THR A 73 0.37 -4.25 10.07
N GLY A 74 0.52 -3.45 11.13
CA GLY A 74 1.46 -2.32 11.13
C GLY A 74 2.92 -2.73 10.89
N VAL A 75 3.40 -3.80 11.54
CA VAL A 75 4.76 -4.32 11.29
C VAL A 75 4.91 -4.80 9.84
N LEU A 76 3.91 -5.51 9.30
CA LEU A 76 3.94 -6.01 7.93
C LEU A 76 3.93 -4.88 6.90
N GLU A 77 3.16 -3.81 7.13
CA GLU A 77 3.16 -2.61 6.28
C GLU A 77 4.54 -1.93 6.27
N LEU A 78 5.14 -1.72 7.44
CA LEU A 78 6.47 -1.11 7.55
C LEU A 78 7.55 -1.99 6.90
N ALA A 79 7.53 -3.30 7.15
CA ALA A 79 8.46 -4.24 6.53
C ALA A 79 8.30 -4.27 5.00
N GLY A 80 7.05 -4.27 4.52
CA GLY A 80 6.74 -4.19 3.09
C GLY A 80 7.22 -2.87 2.47
N ALA A 81 7.03 -1.73 3.14
CA ALA A 81 7.50 -0.43 2.67
C ALA A 81 9.02 -0.41 2.49
N VAL A 82 9.77 -0.89 3.49
CA VAL A 82 11.23 -1.04 3.38
C VAL A 82 11.61 -2.03 2.28
N GLY A 83 10.89 -3.15 2.19
CA GLY A 83 11.09 -4.17 1.16
C GLY A 83 10.84 -3.67 -0.26
N LEU A 84 9.98 -2.66 -0.46
CA LEU A 84 9.77 -2.01 -1.75
C LEU A 84 10.97 -1.16 -2.18
N LEU A 85 11.81 -0.69 -1.26
CA LEU A 85 12.99 0.12 -1.58
C LEU A 85 14.18 -0.73 -2.03
N LEU A 86 14.29 -1.96 -1.53
CA LEU A 86 15.39 -2.87 -1.83
C LEU A 86 15.07 -3.74 -3.07
N ARG A 87 15.84 -3.56 -4.17
CA ARG A 87 15.57 -4.19 -5.48
C ARG A 87 15.34 -5.71 -5.42
N ARG A 88 16.03 -6.42 -4.52
CA ARG A 88 15.94 -7.89 -4.38
C ARG A 88 14.64 -8.36 -3.72
N THR A 89 14.04 -7.54 -2.86
CA THR A 89 12.85 -7.90 -2.08
C THR A 89 11.55 -7.36 -2.68
N VAL A 90 11.60 -6.49 -3.69
CA VAL A 90 10.42 -5.88 -4.30
C VAL A 90 9.30 -6.86 -4.67
N PRO A 91 9.54 -7.98 -5.37
CA PRO A 91 8.43 -8.88 -5.72
C PRO A 91 7.76 -9.47 -4.48
N TRP A 92 8.54 -9.82 -3.45
CA TRP A 92 8.01 -10.34 -2.18
C TRP A 92 7.25 -9.28 -1.40
N ALA A 93 7.80 -8.06 -1.32
CA ALA A 93 7.15 -6.94 -0.65
C ALA A 93 5.84 -6.53 -1.34
N ALA A 94 5.85 -6.42 -2.68
CA ALA A 94 4.65 -6.08 -3.45
C ALA A 94 3.58 -7.17 -3.34
N ALA A 95 3.95 -8.45 -3.38
CA ALA A 95 3.01 -9.55 -3.17
C ALA A 95 2.44 -9.55 -1.75
N GLY A 96 3.30 -9.41 -0.73
CA GLY A 96 2.88 -9.36 0.67
C GLY A 96 1.95 -8.19 0.97
N LEU A 97 2.28 -6.99 0.50
CA LEU A 97 1.43 -5.80 0.67
C LEU A 97 0.10 -5.93 -0.09
N THR A 98 0.11 -6.51 -1.29
CA THR A 98 -1.14 -6.80 -2.02
C THR A 98 -2.02 -7.77 -1.25
N ALA A 99 -1.45 -8.86 -0.73
CA ALA A 99 -2.18 -9.82 0.09
C ALA A 99 -2.70 -9.18 1.39
N LEU A 100 -1.89 -8.35 2.04
CA LEU A 100 -2.28 -7.62 3.25
C LEU A 100 -3.48 -6.70 2.99
N LEU A 101 -3.46 -5.92 1.91
CA LEU A 101 -4.59 -5.09 1.51
C LEU A 101 -5.86 -5.93 1.29
N VAL A 102 -5.76 -7.08 0.60
CA VAL A 102 -6.91 -7.98 0.41
C VAL A 102 -7.44 -8.49 1.75
N VAL A 103 -6.56 -8.91 2.66
CA VAL A 103 -6.92 -9.46 3.98
C VAL A 103 -7.54 -8.40 4.90
N MET A 104 -7.08 -7.15 4.84
CA MET A 104 -7.62 -6.05 5.66
C MET A 104 -8.91 -5.46 5.10
N PHE A 105 -9.23 -5.71 3.82
CA PHE A 105 -10.40 -5.10 3.16
C PHE A 105 -11.74 -5.39 3.87
N PRO A 106 -12.02 -6.60 4.38
CA PRO A 106 -13.25 -6.86 5.16
C PRO A 106 -13.39 -5.95 6.39
N ALA A 107 -12.30 -5.65 7.10
CA ALA A 107 -12.33 -4.72 8.22
C ALA A 107 -12.64 -3.28 7.77
N ASN A 108 -12.08 -2.87 6.62
CA ASN A 108 -12.39 -1.57 6.01
C ASN A 108 -13.86 -1.44 5.59
N VAL A 109 -14.46 -2.52 5.07
CA VAL A 109 -15.89 -2.57 4.73
C VAL A 109 -16.75 -2.51 5.98
N TYR A 110 -16.39 -3.29 7.01
CA TYR A 110 -17.09 -3.27 8.31
C TYR A 110 -17.14 -1.88 8.91
N TYR A 111 -15.99 -1.20 9.01
CA TYR A 111 -15.92 0.16 9.55
C TYR A 111 -16.77 1.15 8.77
N ALA A 112 -16.80 1.04 7.43
CA ALA A 112 -17.60 1.93 6.59
C ALA A 112 -19.11 1.71 6.71
N LEU A 113 -19.55 0.51 7.12
CA LEU A 113 -20.96 0.16 7.26
C LEU A 113 -21.49 0.44 8.67
N GLU A 114 -20.68 0.17 9.71
CA GLU A 114 -21.07 0.34 11.12
C GLU A 114 -20.71 1.72 11.68
N GLY A 115 -19.80 2.45 11.02
CA GLY A 115 -19.36 3.78 11.44
C GLY A 115 -20.46 4.83 11.27
N VAL A 116 -21.24 5.07 12.32
CA VAL A 116 -22.24 6.15 12.33
C VAL A 116 -21.55 7.51 12.26
N GLY A 117 -21.78 8.27 11.18
CA GLY A 117 -21.25 9.62 11.03
C GLY A 117 -19.78 9.70 10.62
N VAL A 118 -19.24 8.66 9.96
CA VAL A 118 -17.90 8.74 9.36
C VAL A 118 -17.84 9.86 8.33
N PRO A 119 -16.68 10.52 8.16
CA PRO A 119 -16.48 11.50 7.09
C PRO A 119 -16.75 10.88 5.71
N TRP A 120 -17.18 11.71 4.74
CA TRP A 120 -17.53 11.25 3.39
C TRP A 120 -16.45 10.39 2.71
N TYR A 121 -15.17 10.64 3.00
CA TYR A 121 -14.05 9.89 2.42
C TYR A 121 -13.83 8.51 3.05
N ASP A 122 -14.47 8.24 4.19
CA ASP A 122 -14.45 6.94 4.88
C ASP A 122 -15.73 6.12 4.62
N GLU A 123 -16.71 6.69 3.91
CA GLU A 123 -17.85 5.93 3.40
C GLU A 123 -17.42 4.79 2.48
N LEU A 124 -18.30 3.80 2.33
CA LEU A 124 -18.01 2.54 1.65
C LEU A 124 -17.45 2.75 0.23
N LEU A 125 -18.07 3.63 -0.56
CA LEU A 125 -17.68 3.81 -1.96
C LEU A 125 -16.29 4.47 -2.08
N PRO A 126 -16.01 5.66 -1.49
CA PRO A 126 -14.68 6.25 -1.56
C PRO A 126 -13.58 5.35 -0.97
N ARG A 127 -13.85 4.68 0.15
CA ARG A 127 -12.91 3.74 0.76
C ARG A 127 -12.60 2.54 -0.13
N THR A 128 -13.63 1.99 -0.79
CA THR A 128 -13.45 0.89 -1.75
C THR A 128 -12.67 1.34 -2.98
N LEU A 129 -12.97 2.50 -3.54
CA LEU A 129 -12.21 3.04 -4.68
C LEU A 129 -10.74 3.27 -4.33
N MET A 130 -10.46 3.82 -3.14
CA MET A 130 -9.11 4.01 -2.65
C MET A 130 -8.36 2.68 -2.48
N GLN A 131 -9.03 1.66 -1.94
CA GLN A 131 -8.47 0.32 -1.83
C GLN A 131 -8.11 -0.26 -3.20
N LEU A 132 -8.98 -0.10 -4.20
CA LEU A 132 -8.73 -0.57 -5.56
C LEU A 132 -7.52 0.13 -6.19
N ILE A 133 -7.34 1.43 -5.93
CA ILE A 133 -6.15 2.17 -6.38
C ILE A 133 -4.89 1.58 -5.73
N PHE A 134 -4.90 1.30 -4.42
CA PHE A 134 -3.75 0.73 -3.73
C PHE A 134 -3.41 -0.68 -4.21
N LEU A 135 -4.43 -1.53 -4.39
CA LEU A 135 -4.27 -2.88 -4.95
C LEU A 135 -3.74 -2.84 -6.38
N ALA A 136 -4.23 -1.93 -7.21
CA ALA A 136 -3.74 -1.74 -8.58
C ALA A 136 -2.28 -1.29 -8.57
N ALA A 137 -1.90 -0.38 -7.67
CA ALA A 137 -0.54 0.11 -7.56
C ALA A 137 0.45 -0.99 -7.12
N THR A 138 0.15 -1.73 -6.04
CA THR A 138 1.01 -2.84 -5.58
C THR A 138 1.05 -3.98 -6.61
N GLY A 139 -0.10 -4.30 -7.22
CA GLY A 139 -0.22 -5.30 -8.27
C GLY A 139 0.56 -4.93 -9.55
N ALA A 140 0.57 -3.65 -9.94
CA ALA A 140 1.33 -3.17 -11.09
C ALA A 140 2.85 -3.33 -10.88
N VAL A 141 3.34 -3.00 -9.68
CA VAL A 141 4.75 -3.23 -9.31
C VAL A 141 5.07 -4.73 -9.39
N LEU A 142 4.25 -5.58 -8.77
CA LEU A 142 4.44 -7.02 -8.79
C LEU A 142 4.46 -7.58 -10.22
N ALA A 143 3.45 -7.23 -11.03
CA ALA A 143 3.33 -7.68 -12.41
C ALA A 143 4.53 -7.27 -13.26
N TRP A 144 5.06 -6.06 -13.08
CA TRP A 144 6.27 -5.62 -13.79
C TRP A 144 7.48 -6.51 -13.46
N TYR A 145 7.71 -6.81 -12.18
CA TYR A 145 8.84 -7.64 -11.75
C TYR A 145 8.70 -9.09 -12.23
N LEU A 146 7.49 -9.65 -12.17
CA LEU A 146 7.22 -11.01 -12.66
C LEU A 146 7.39 -11.12 -14.17
N ARG A 147 7.00 -10.10 -14.94
CA ARG A 147 7.22 -10.06 -16.40
C ARG A 147 8.71 -9.94 -16.76
N GLY A 148 9.47 -9.16 -15.99
CA GLY A 148 10.92 -9.00 -16.18
C GLY A 148 11.75 -10.23 -15.83
N ALA A 149 11.23 -11.12 -14.98
CA ALA A 149 11.87 -12.38 -14.59
C ALA A 149 11.69 -13.51 -15.63
N ARG A 150 10.80 -13.34 -16.62
CA ARG A 150 10.60 -14.36 -17.67
C ARG A 150 11.83 -14.39 -18.60
N PRO A 151 12.40 -15.58 -18.89
CA PRO A 151 13.44 -15.72 -19.90
C PRO A 151 12.96 -15.12 -21.22
N ARG A 152 13.77 -14.28 -21.86
CA ARG A 152 13.49 -13.86 -23.23
C ARG A 152 13.65 -15.09 -24.12
N PRO A 153 12.69 -15.42 -25.01
CA PRO A 153 12.89 -16.48 -25.98
C PRO A 153 14.17 -16.19 -26.78
N ALA A 154 14.99 -17.21 -26.97
CA ALA A 154 16.16 -17.12 -27.84
C ALA A 154 15.68 -16.62 -29.21
N ARG A 155 16.30 -15.54 -29.69
CA ARG A 155 16.13 -15.13 -31.09
C ARG A 155 17.01 -16.07 -31.89
N ASP A 156 16.38 -17.03 -32.55
CA ASP A 156 17.01 -17.87 -33.58
C ASP A 156 17.24 -17.06 -34.87
#